data_AF-A0A7S4GJ50-F1
#
_entry.id   AF-A0A7S4GJ50-F1
#
_cell.length_a   1.000
_cell.length_b   1.000
_cell.length_c   1.000
_cell.angle_alpha   90.00
_cell.angle_beta   90.00
_cell.angle_gamma   90.00
#
_symmetry.space_group_name_H-M   'P 1'
#
loop_
_entity.id
_entity.type
_entity.pdbx_description
1 polymer ?
#
loop_
_entity_poly.entity_id
_entity_poly.type
_entity_poly.pdbx_seq_one_letter_code
_entity_poly.pdbx_strand_id
1 'polypeptide(L)'
;RGKAVALIGPHARTTQELAGNYFEEIGVGSCAGPRCILTMEAAVQAASGAQVTTVLGCADRACHAGPDIAAAVAAVQSSEAVVLCMGLDGSLEGEGMDRMDIRL
;
A
#
# COMPACT_ATOMS: atom_id res chain seq x y z
N ARG A 1 -6.45 21.95 12.26
CA ARG A 1 -7.29 20.84 12.78
C ARG A 1 -6.89 19.61 12.00
N GLY A 2 -6.41 18.57 12.68
CA GLY A 2 -5.90 17.35 12.04
C GLY A 2 -7.06 16.61 11.38
N LYS A 3 -6.98 16.42 10.06
CA LYS A 3 -7.98 15.67 9.30
C LYS A 3 -7.89 14.19 9.70
N ALA A 4 -9.01 13.47 9.66
CA ALA A 4 -9.01 12.01 9.81
C ALA A 4 -8.89 11.38 8.42
N VAL A 5 -7.90 10.49 8.23
CA VAL A 5 -7.63 9.84 6.94
C VAL A 5 -7.74 8.33 7.08
N ALA A 6 -8.58 7.70 6.27
CA ALA A 6 -8.56 6.25 6.08
C ALA A 6 -7.51 5.90 5.03
N LEU A 7 -6.51 5.11 5.39
CA LEU A 7 -5.52 4.57 4.46
C LEU A 7 -5.82 3.09 4.24
N ILE A 8 -6.26 2.72 3.05
CA ILE A 8 -6.80 1.39 2.78
C ILE A 8 -6.03 0.69 1.68
N GLY A 9 -5.70 -0.58 1.84
CA GLY A 9 -5.21 -1.42 0.75
C GLY A 9 -3.97 -2.25 1.10
N PRO A 10 -3.68 -3.28 0.30
CA PRO A 10 -2.62 -4.25 0.57
C PRO A 10 -1.19 -3.67 0.45
N HIS A 11 -1.04 -2.48 -0.15
CA HIS A 11 0.22 -1.74 -0.21
C HIS A 11 0.37 -0.65 0.85
N ALA A 12 -0.59 -0.49 1.77
CA ALA A 12 -0.53 0.56 2.80
C ALA A 12 0.74 0.44 3.67
N ARG A 13 1.24 -0.79 3.85
CA ARG A 13 2.38 -1.13 4.72
C ARG A 13 3.52 -1.87 4.01
N THR A 14 3.52 -1.94 2.69
CA THR A 14 4.62 -2.58 1.95
C THR A 14 5.78 -1.60 1.78
N THR A 15 7.01 -2.13 1.73
CA THR A 15 8.20 -1.37 1.34
C THR A 15 8.79 -1.97 0.06
N GLN A 16 9.08 -3.27 0.08
CA GLN A 16 9.60 -4.02 -1.07
C GLN A 16 8.66 -3.94 -2.28
N GLU A 17 7.36 -4.19 -2.10
CA GLU A 17 6.42 -4.14 -3.23
C GLU A 17 6.25 -2.74 -3.83
N LEU A 18 6.50 -1.68 -3.03
CA LEU A 18 6.53 -0.31 -3.56
C LEU A 18 7.82 -0.04 -4.36
N ALA A 19 8.87 -0.82 -4.12
CA ALA A 19 10.15 -0.71 -4.82
C ALA A 19 10.16 -1.48 -6.15
N GLY A 20 9.26 -2.46 -6.32
CA GLY A 20 9.17 -3.29 -7.52
C GLY A 20 10.32 -4.32 -7.61
N ASN A 21 10.79 -4.60 -8.82
CA ASN A 21 11.93 -5.47 -9.08
C ASN A 21 13.24 -4.68 -9.30
N TYR A 22 14.39 -5.37 -9.20
CA TYR A 22 15.75 -4.79 -9.31
C TYR A 22 16.07 -3.64 -8.33
N PHE A 23 15.28 -3.46 -7.27
CA PHE A 23 15.49 -2.34 -6.34
C PHE A 23 16.78 -2.52 -5.51
N GLU A 24 17.33 -3.73 -5.36
CA GLU A 24 18.59 -3.95 -4.63
C GLU A 24 19.77 -3.24 -5.29
N GLU A 25 19.64 -2.96 -6.59
CA GLU A 25 20.60 -2.20 -7.41
C GLU A 25 20.32 -0.69 -7.39
N ILE A 26 19.20 -0.25 -6.80
CA ILE A 26 18.72 1.13 -6.80
C ILE A 26 18.70 1.67 -5.35
N GLY A 27 19.56 2.66 -5.07
CA GLY A 27 19.65 3.34 -3.77
C GLY A 27 19.18 4.80 -3.81
N VAL A 28 18.65 5.30 -2.68
CA VAL A 28 18.36 6.73 -2.47
C VAL A 28 19.47 7.31 -1.59
N GLY A 29 20.46 7.94 -2.21
CA GLY A 29 21.62 8.50 -1.50
C GLY A 29 22.45 7.41 -0.81
N SER A 30 22.58 7.48 0.52
CA SER A 30 23.31 6.50 1.33
C SER A 30 22.48 5.28 1.75
N CYS A 31 21.19 5.26 1.40
CA CYS A 31 20.30 4.15 1.71
C CYS A 31 20.14 3.25 0.48
N ALA A 32 20.40 1.95 0.65
CA ALA A 32 20.16 0.92 -0.37
C ALA A 32 19.16 -0.14 0.11
N GLY A 33 18.38 -0.65 -0.84
CA GLY A 33 17.41 -1.72 -0.64
C GLY A 33 16.00 -1.23 -0.24
N PRO A 34 15.06 -2.14 0.05
CA PRO A 34 13.64 -1.79 0.14
C PRO A 34 13.35 -1.09 1.48
N ARG A 35 14.26 -1.22 2.46
CA ARG A 35 14.26 -0.51 3.74
C ARG A 35 14.34 1.01 3.59
N CYS A 36 14.71 1.51 2.42
CA CYS A 36 14.81 2.94 2.12
C CYS A 36 13.48 3.53 1.65
N ILE A 37 12.54 2.67 1.30
CA ILE A 37 11.21 3.07 0.86
C ILE A 37 10.31 3.15 2.09
N LEU A 38 9.75 4.33 2.33
CA LEU A 38 8.73 4.51 3.36
C LEU A 38 7.47 3.75 2.96
N THR A 39 6.79 3.16 3.94
CA THR A 39 5.42 2.68 3.71
C THR A 39 4.51 3.87 3.39
N MET A 40 3.41 3.61 2.69
CA MET A 40 2.40 4.63 2.45
C MET A 40 1.83 5.18 3.76
N GLU A 41 1.68 4.34 4.80
CA GLU A 41 1.28 4.74 6.15
C GLU A 41 2.22 5.79 6.74
N ALA A 42 3.53 5.51 6.75
CA ALA A 42 4.52 6.44 7.28
C ALA A 42 4.57 7.74 6.47
N ALA A 43 4.52 7.65 5.14
CA ALA A 43 4.57 8.81 4.25
C ALA A 43 3.33 9.71 4.42
N VAL A 44 2.13 9.13 4.44
CA VAL A 44 0.88 9.88 4.61
C VAL A 44 0.82 10.51 6.00
N GLN A 45 1.20 9.79 7.05
CA GLN A 45 1.21 10.32 8.41
C GLN A 45 2.17 11.52 8.53
N ALA A 46 3.39 11.41 7.98
CA ALA A 46 4.38 12.47 7.99
C ALA A 46 3.96 13.70 7.17
N ALA A 47 3.39 13.49 5.98
CA ALA A 47 3.03 14.57 5.07
C ALA A 47 1.76 15.33 5.50
N SER A 48 0.80 14.65 6.11
CA SER A 48 -0.51 15.23 6.43
C SER A 48 -0.63 15.78 7.85
N GLY A 49 0.15 15.27 8.81
CA GLY A 49 -0.09 15.52 10.24
C GLY A 49 -1.48 15.06 10.72
N ALA A 50 -2.14 14.20 9.94
CA ALA A 50 -3.48 13.67 10.17
C ALA A 50 -3.47 12.50 11.17
N GLN A 51 -4.65 12.22 11.73
CA GLN A 51 -4.89 10.92 12.33
C GLN A 51 -5.16 9.92 11.20
N VAL A 52 -4.24 8.99 10.98
CA VAL A 52 -4.35 7.97 9.93
C VAL A 52 -4.88 6.67 10.54
N THR A 53 -5.97 6.14 9.98
CA THR A 53 -6.50 4.81 10.29
C THR A 53 -6.23 3.90 9.11
N THR A 54 -5.33 2.94 9.30
CA THR A 54 -4.91 2.02 8.24
C THR A 54 -5.64 0.69 8.32
N VAL A 55 -6.23 0.26 7.20
CA VAL A 55 -6.94 -1.03 7.07
C VAL A 55 -6.55 -1.69 5.76
N LEU A 56 -6.21 -2.99 5.74
CA LEU A 56 -5.77 -3.61 4.48
C LEU A 56 -6.91 -3.78 3.47
N GLY A 57 -8.15 -3.99 3.94
CA GLY A 57 -9.33 -4.19 3.10
C GLY A 57 -9.38 -5.57 2.42
N CYS A 58 -8.23 -6.10 2.03
CA CYS A 58 -8.04 -7.48 1.60
C CYS A 58 -6.78 -8.06 2.27
N ALA A 59 -6.78 -9.36 2.53
CA ALA A 59 -5.65 -10.04 3.18
C ALA A 59 -4.42 -10.16 2.25
N ASP A 60 -4.64 -10.19 0.94
CA ASP A 60 -3.63 -10.32 -0.10
C ASP A 60 -3.91 -9.37 -1.27
N ARG A 61 -2.99 -9.36 -2.25
CA ARG A 61 -3.02 -8.44 -3.40
C ARG A 61 -3.95 -8.97 -4.49
N ALA A 62 -4.17 -10.29 -4.51
CA ALA A 62 -5.20 -10.93 -5.32
C ALA A 62 -6.63 -10.64 -4.83
N CYS A 63 -6.77 -10.06 -3.63
CA CYS A 63 -8.01 -9.68 -2.98
C CYS A 63 -9.13 -10.71 -3.14
N HIS A 64 -8.86 -11.95 -2.72
CA HIS A 64 -9.93 -12.94 -2.62
C HIS A 64 -10.93 -12.46 -1.55
N ALA A 65 -12.16 -12.15 -1.97
CA ALA A 65 -13.18 -11.49 -1.14
C ALA A 65 -13.24 -12.05 0.28
N GLY A 66 -13.06 -11.16 1.28
CA GLY A 66 -12.93 -11.55 2.68
C GLY A 66 -13.55 -10.55 3.65
N PRO A 67 -13.58 -10.87 4.96
CA PRO A 67 -14.21 -10.05 6.01
C PRO A 67 -13.60 -8.65 6.16
N ASP A 68 -12.42 -8.41 5.61
CA ASP A 68 -11.65 -7.17 5.77
C ASP A 68 -12.24 -5.98 4.99
N ILE A 69 -13.09 -6.22 3.99
CA ILE A 69 -13.78 -5.14 3.25
C ILE A 69 -14.76 -4.40 4.18
N ALA A 70 -15.44 -5.10 5.09
CA ALA A 70 -16.36 -4.46 6.03
C ALA A 70 -15.62 -3.51 6.99
N ALA A 71 -14.42 -3.91 7.44
CA ALA A 71 -13.56 -3.06 8.26
C ALA A 71 -13.07 -1.82 7.48
N ALA A 72 -12.73 -1.98 6.20
CA ALA A 72 -12.37 -0.87 5.33
C ALA A 72 -13.54 0.12 5.18
N VAL A 73 -14.76 -0.37 4.93
CA VAL A 73 -15.97 0.47 4.85
C VAL A 73 -16.22 1.23 6.16
N ALA A 74 -16.07 0.57 7.31
CA ALA A 74 -16.22 1.23 8.61
C ALA A 74 -15.18 2.35 8.82
N ALA A 75 -13.93 2.13 8.42
CA ALA A 75 -12.88 3.15 8.51
C ALA A 75 -13.14 4.35 7.58
N VAL A 76 -13.71 4.12 6.40
CA VAL A 76 -14.14 5.19 5.49
C VAL A 76 -15.21 6.06 6.15
N GLN A 77 -16.21 5.45 6.80
CA GLN A 77 -17.32 6.17 7.42
C GLN A 77 -16.88 7.11 8.56
N SER A 78 -15.75 6.83 9.21
CA SER A 78 -15.19 7.67 10.28
C SER A 78 -14.13 8.67 9.82
N SER A 79 -13.88 8.78 8.51
CA SER A 79 -12.76 9.57 7.96
C SER A 79 -13.24 10.71 7.06
N GLU A 80 -12.46 11.79 7.00
CA GLU A 80 -12.72 12.94 6.13
C GLU A 80 -12.15 12.77 4.72
N ALA A 81 -11.13 11.92 4.59
CA ALA A 81 -10.52 11.56 3.33
C ALA A 81 -10.13 10.08 3.32
N VAL A 82 -10.06 9.51 2.12
CA VAL A 82 -9.68 8.12 1.89
C VAL A 82 -8.52 8.08 0.91
N VAL A 83 -7.52 7.28 1.22
CA VAL A 83 -6.39 6.98 0.33
C VAL A 83 -6.38 5.47 0.09
N LEU A 84 -6.49 5.06 -1.16
CA LEU A 84 -6.45 3.65 -1.56
C LEU A 84 -5.05 3.29 -2.09
N CYS A 85 -4.35 2.39 -1.40
CA CYS A 85 -3.04 1.84 -1.74
C CYS A 85 -3.21 0.46 -2.39
N MET A 86 -3.66 0.50 -3.64
CA MET A 86 -3.89 -0.66 -4.50
C MET A 86 -2.71 -0.85 -5.46
N GLY A 87 -2.58 -2.04 -6.04
CA GLY A 87 -1.47 -2.37 -6.91
C GLY A 87 -1.31 -3.88 -7.03
N LEU A 88 -0.27 -4.26 -7.75
CA LEU A 88 0.19 -5.64 -7.90
C LEU A 88 1.53 -5.78 -7.18
N ASP A 89 2.00 -7.01 -7.08
CA ASP A 89 3.29 -7.31 -6.48
C ASP A 89 4.05 -8.39 -7.29
N GLY A 90 5.26 -8.71 -6.82
CA GLY A 90 6.13 -9.69 -7.46
C GLY A 90 5.58 -11.13 -7.50
N SER A 91 4.41 -11.40 -6.92
CA SER A 91 3.72 -12.70 -7.05
C SER A 91 2.87 -12.79 -8.32
N LEU A 92 2.54 -11.65 -8.94
CA LEU A 92 1.68 -11.57 -10.13
C LEU A 92 2.45 -11.13 -11.38
N GLU A 93 3.52 -10.33 -11.23
CA GLU A 93 4.33 -9.86 -12.36
C GLU A 93 5.85 -9.89 -12.06
N GLY A 94 6.67 -10.15 -13.07
CA GLY A 94 8.12 -10.21 -12.92
C GLY A 94 8.86 -10.57 -14.21
N GLU A 95 10.19 -10.59 -14.17
CA GLU A 95 11.00 -11.02 -15.33
C GLU A 95 10.67 -12.48 -15.70
N GLY A 96 10.25 -12.70 -16.94
CA GLY A 96 9.79 -14.01 -17.40
C GLY A 96 8.43 -14.44 -16.84
N MET A 97 7.70 -13.55 -16.18
CA MET A 97 6.39 -13.79 -15.59
C MET A 97 5.41 -12.71 -16.04
N ASP A 98 5.03 -12.76 -17.32
CA ASP A 98 4.00 -11.89 -17.87
C ASP A 98 2.62 -12.28 -17.33
N ARG A 99 1.78 -11.27 -17.11
CA ARG A 99 0.37 -11.48 -16.75
C ARG A 99 -0.45 -11.85 -17.98
N MET A 100 -1.48 -12.67 -17.75
CA MET A 100 -2.45 -13.04 -18.79
C MET A 100 -3.58 -12.02 -18.94
N ASP A 101 -3.72 -11.09 -18.00
CA ASP A 101 -4.61 -9.95 -18.08
C ASP A 101 -4.10 -8.77 -17.24
N ILE A 102 -4.69 -7.59 -17.47
CA ILE A 102 -4.26 -6.32 -16.88
C ILE A 102 -5.20 -5.80 -15.78
N ARG A 103 -6.10 -6.65 -15.28
CA ARG A 103 -6.97 -6.27 -14.16
C ARG A 103 -6.14 -6.16 -12.89
N LEU A 104 -6.72 -5.47 -11.91
CA LEU A 104 -6.27 -5.52 -10.54
C LEU A 104 -6.90 -6.73 -9.85
#